data_AF-A0AAU3HLC5-F1
#
_entry.id   AF-A0AAU3HLC5-F1
#
_cell.length_a   1.000
_cell.length_b   1.000
_cell.length_c   1.000
_cell.angle_alpha   90.00
_cell.angle_beta   90.00
_cell.angle_gamma   90.00
#
_symmetry.space_group_name_H-M   'P 1'
#
loop_
_entity.id
_entity.type
_entity.pdbx_description
1 polymer ?
#
loop_
_entity_poly.entity_id
_entity_poly.type
_entity_poly.pdbx_seq_one_letter_code
_entity_poly.pdbx_strand_id
1 'polypeptide(L)'
;MRRTLPIVVALTLLGFSTGCAGDSGPVSTATTAVTASAAAPADEVTPDATSPAPAADSPTSTASAPAKPASDPKPAPPKAVPALTCGQLAGADLGSPKAPFYDHTDHIPLLDGIWNGEDGTGVALQKPCAIGDLDGDKAADAARAVVVRTGGTGQFWSVVFWHNAAGKPAYRTVVDLGDRTPVTSIGITGQKATVVWLTRSDDASMAELDTRRTTVYRLSGVTVTELSHTDTPYTP
;
A
#
# COMPACT_ATOMS: atom_id res chain seq x y z
N MET A 1 21.95 -26.99 -47.82
CA MET A 1 23.33 -26.47 -47.78
C MET A 1 23.56 -25.89 -46.40
N ARG A 2 24.35 -26.58 -45.55
CA ARG A 2 24.62 -26.17 -44.16
C ARG A 2 25.79 -25.19 -44.17
N ARG A 3 25.58 -23.97 -43.66
CA ARG A 3 26.65 -22.98 -43.43
C ARG A 3 26.81 -22.78 -41.93
N THR A 4 27.82 -23.43 -41.40
CA THR A 4 28.43 -23.21 -40.09
C THR A 4 29.21 -21.90 -40.13
N LEU A 5 28.91 -20.97 -39.22
CA LEU A 5 29.72 -19.77 -38.96
C LEU A 5 30.33 -19.88 -37.56
N PRO A 6 31.65 -19.65 -37.40
CA PRO A 6 32.31 -19.72 -36.11
C PRO A 6 32.17 -18.44 -35.29
N ILE A 7 32.26 -18.67 -33.98
CA ILE A 7 32.25 -17.76 -32.83
C ILE A 7 33.46 -16.81 -32.85
N VAL A 8 33.25 -15.53 -32.52
CA VAL A 8 34.31 -14.63 -32.03
C VAL A 8 33.84 -14.01 -30.71
N VAL A 9 34.45 -14.49 -29.62
CA VAL A 9 34.36 -13.92 -28.26
C VAL A 9 35.40 -12.81 -28.16
N ALA A 10 34.97 -11.57 -27.90
CA ALA A 10 35.85 -10.47 -27.52
C ALA A 10 35.65 -10.18 -26.03
N LEU A 11 36.59 -10.65 -25.22
CA LEU A 11 36.72 -10.38 -23.80
C LEU A 11 37.56 -9.09 -23.67
N THR A 12 36.97 -7.98 -23.25
CA THR A 12 37.76 -6.78 -22.85
C THR A 12 37.58 -6.52 -21.36
N LEU A 13 38.61 -6.93 -20.64
CA LEU A 13 38.88 -6.63 -19.24
C LEU A 13 39.41 -5.18 -19.16
N LEU A 14 38.76 -4.32 -18.39
CA LEU A 14 39.30 -3.02 -17.97
C LEU A 14 38.97 -2.82 -16.50
N GLY A 15 39.97 -3.07 -15.66
CA GLY A 15 39.98 -2.65 -14.27
C GLY A 15 40.63 -1.27 -14.16
N PHE A 16 40.04 -0.39 -13.35
CA PHE A 16 40.76 0.67 -12.67
C PHE A 16 40.21 0.80 -11.25
N SER A 17 41.16 0.80 -10.31
CA SER A 17 41.03 0.98 -8.87
C SER A 17 41.08 2.47 -8.50
N THR A 18 40.90 2.74 -7.19
CA THR A 18 41.03 4.01 -6.44
C THR A 18 39.76 4.87 -6.38
N GLY A 19 39.30 5.37 -5.23
CA GLY A 19 39.84 5.33 -3.88
C GLY A 19 38.82 5.85 -2.85
N CYS A 20 39.05 5.48 -1.59
CA CYS A 20 38.39 6.04 -0.42
C CYS A 20 38.81 7.51 -0.25
N ALA A 21 37.84 8.40 -0.08
CA ALA A 21 38.04 9.68 0.58
C ALA A 21 36.77 9.99 1.38
N GLY A 22 36.86 9.81 2.70
CA GLY A 22 35.89 10.34 3.63
C GLY A 22 36.09 11.84 3.76
N ASP A 23 34.99 12.59 3.65
CA ASP A 23 34.94 13.98 4.05
C ASP A 23 33.89 14.11 5.15
N SER A 24 34.36 14.33 6.37
CA SER A 24 33.54 14.60 7.55
C SER A 24 33.39 16.10 7.68
N GLY A 25 32.32 16.64 7.07
CA GLY A 25 31.92 18.03 7.26
C GLY A 25 31.16 18.21 8.59
N PRO A 26 31.39 19.30 9.35
CA PRO A 26 30.70 19.55 10.61
C PRO A 26 29.26 20.01 10.36
N VAL A 27 28.29 19.27 10.89
CA VAL A 27 26.89 19.73 10.93
C VAL A 27 26.69 20.56 12.19
N SER A 28 26.58 21.87 12.00
CA SER A 28 26.20 22.84 13.01
C SER A 28 24.89 22.46 13.70
N THR A 29 24.94 22.40 15.02
CA THR A 29 23.80 22.45 15.93
C THR A 29 23.10 23.81 15.81
N ALA A 30 21.81 23.78 15.46
CA ALA A 30 20.91 24.91 15.64
C ALA A 30 19.70 24.46 16.46
N THR A 31 19.86 24.56 17.77
CA THR A 31 18.79 24.59 18.76
C THR A 31 17.99 25.87 18.58
N THR A 32 16.68 25.80 18.36
CA THR A 32 15.79 26.90 18.77
C THR A 32 14.52 26.32 19.36
N ALA A 33 14.40 26.50 20.67
CA ALA A 33 13.17 26.31 21.42
C ALA A 33 12.16 27.39 21.03
N VAL A 34 10.88 27.03 20.95
CA VAL A 34 9.79 28.01 21.07
C VAL A 34 8.87 27.57 22.20
N THR A 35 8.90 28.42 23.22
CA THR A 35 8.23 28.41 24.51
C THR A 35 6.71 28.51 24.34
N ALA A 36 5.98 27.73 25.15
CA ALA A 36 4.56 27.94 25.41
C ALA A 36 4.36 29.17 26.31
N SER A 37 3.31 29.96 26.08
CA SER A 37 2.78 30.87 27.10
C SER A 37 1.26 30.97 27.00
N ALA A 38 0.61 30.63 28.11
CA ALA A 38 -0.80 30.86 28.39
C ALA A 38 -1.03 32.31 28.85
N ALA A 39 -2.25 32.84 28.68
CA ALA A 39 -3.00 33.61 29.68
C ALA A 39 -4.36 34.09 29.12
N ALA A 40 -5.43 33.82 29.88
CA ALA A 40 -6.75 34.47 29.86
C ALA A 40 -6.67 35.83 30.65
N PRO A 41 -7.74 36.63 30.94
CA PRO A 41 -9.19 36.35 30.86
C PRO A 41 -10.13 37.52 30.44
N ALA A 42 -11.43 37.17 30.39
CA ALA A 42 -12.66 37.88 30.76
C ALA A 42 -12.92 39.36 30.41
N ASP A 43 -14.11 39.62 29.86
CA ASP A 43 -14.96 40.72 30.34
C ASP A 43 -16.45 40.40 30.22
N GLU A 44 -17.16 40.79 31.26
CA GLU A 44 -18.55 40.57 31.64
C GLU A 44 -19.30 41.90 31.47
N VAL A 45 -20.47 41.94 30.81
CA VAL A 45 -21.46 43.02 31.01
C VAL A 45 -22.89 42.51 30.84
N THR A 46 -23.65 42.61 31.92
CA THR A 46 -25.11 42.79 32.02
C THR A 46 -25.32 44.14 32.73
N PRO A 47 -26.45 44.90 32.57
CA PRO A 47 -27.76 44.49 33.13
C PRO A 47 -29.06 45.10 32.50
N ASP A 48 -30.21 44.56 32.94
CA ASP A 48 -31.55 45.16 33.26
C ASP A 48 -32.28 46.15 32.31
N ALA A 49 -33.61 46.36 32.32
CA ALA A 49 -34.83 45.66 32.76
C ALA A 49 -36.07 46.56 32.40
N THR A 50 -37.25 45.95 32.26
CA THR A 50 -38.62 46.49 32.62
C THR A 50 -39.47 47.33 31.62
N SER A 51 -40.54 46.70 31.08
CA SER A 51 -42.03 47.01 31.07
C SER A 51 -42.60 48.43 30.75
N PRO A 52 -43.91 48.65 30.43
CA PRO A 52 -45.11 47.78 30.25
C PRO A 52 -46.01 48.05 28.99
N ALA A 53 -47.10 47.28 28.86
CA ALA A 53 -48.15 47.22 27.82
C ALA A 53 -49.18 48.41 27.80
N PRO A 54 -50.14 48.53 26.83
CA PRO A 54 -51.38 47.72 26.84
C PRO A 54 -52.09 47.40 25.48
N ALA A 55 -52.99 46.40 25.58
CA ALA A 55 -54.21 46.00 24.83
C ALA A 55 -54.63 46.62 23.47
N ALA A 56 -55.00 45.76 22.51
CA ALA A 56 -56.34 45.70 21.89
C ALA A 56 -56.51 44.47 20.94
N ASP A 57 -57.72 43.91 21.01
CA ASP A 57 -58.50 43.17 20.01
C ASP A 57 -58.11 41.74 19.55
N SER A 58 -58.92 40.82 20.06
CA SER A 58 -59.10 39.43 19.62
C SER A 58 -59.78 39.34 18.25
N PRO A 59 -59.24 38.54 17.32
CA PRO A 59 -60.05 37.85 16.33
C PRO A 59 -60.16 36.37 16.69
N THR A 60 -61.40 35.89 16.80
CA THR A 60 -61.75 34.47 16.85
C THR A 60 -61.26 33.78 15.59
N SER A 61 -60.11 33.08 15.68
CA SER A 61 -59.62 32.17 14.63
C SER A 61 -60.03 30.75 14.98
N THR A 62 -60.87 30.17 14.12
CA THR A 62 -61.23 28.75 14.13
C THR A 62 -59.95 27.91 14.05
N ALA A 63 -59.65 27.15 15.10
CA ALA A 63 -58.50 26.28 15.14
C ALA A 63 -58.63 25.14 14.11
N SER A 64 -58.01 25.31 12.94
CA SER A 64 -57.63 24.17 12.10
C SER A 64 -56.52 23.41 12.81
N ALA A 65 -56.75 22.12 13.07
CA ALA A 65 -55.75 21.21 13.61
C ALA A 65 -54.45 21.30 12.79
N PRO A 66 -53.26 21.39 13.42
CA PRO A 66 -52.00 21.40 12.70
C PRO A 66 -51.88 20.13 11.86
N ALA A 67 -51.72 20.30 10.55
CA ALA A 67 -51.29 19.19 9.71
C ALA A 67 -49.95 18.69 10.24
N LYS A 68 -49.90 17.41 10.61
CA LYS A 68 -48.68 16.72 11.03
C LYS A 68 -47.58 17.02 9.99
N PRO A 69 -46.40 17.55 10.39
CA PRO A 69 -45.30 17.77 9.46
C PRO A 69 -44.99 16.44 8.75
N ALA A 70 -45.07 16.45 7.43
CA ALA A 70 -44.57 15.33 6.64
C ALA A 70 -43.07 15.24 6.93
N SER A 71 -42.65 14.13 7.54
CA SER A 71 -41.24 13.84 7.75
C SER A 71 -40.53 13.79 6.40
N ASP A 72 -39.44 14.55 6.25
CA ASP A 72 -38.61 14.48 5.05
C ASP A 72 -38.16 13.04 4.78
N PRO A 73 -38.10 12.61 3.51
CA PRO A 73 -37.59 11.29 3.16
C PRO A 73 -36.17 11.12 3.70
N LYS A 74 -35.96 10.10 4.54
CA LYS A 74 -34.65 9.72 5.03
C LYS A 74 -33.70 9.48 3.84
N PRO A 75 -32.51 10.10 3.80
CA PRO A 75 -31.53 9.84 2.74
C PRO A 75 -31.23 8.34 2.62
N ALA A 76 -31.21 7.86 1.38
CA ALA A 76 -30.87 6.46 1.10
C ALA A 76 -29.44 6.16 1.61
N PRO A 77 -29.18 4.95 2.13
CA PRO A 77 -27.84 4.56 2.53
C PRO A 77 -26.86 4.67 1.34
N PRO A 78 -25.61 5.12 1.56
CA PRO A 78 -24.61 5.10 0.51
C PRO A 78 -24.40 3.67 -0.01
N LYS A 79 -24.24 3.53 -1.32
CA LYS A 79 -23.97 2.24 -1.97
C LYS A 79 -22.60 1.74 -1.52
N ALA A 80 -22.53 0.49 -1.10
CA ALA A 80 -21.27 -0.16 -0.75
C ALA A 80 -20.37 -0.30 -1.99
N VAL A 81 -19.08 0.00 -1.84
CA VAL A 81 -18.07 -0.27 -2.86
C VAL A 81 -17.86 -1.78 -2.96
N PRO A 82 -17.88 -2.40 -4.16
CA PRO A 82 -17.58 -3.81 -4.30
C PRO A 82 -16.16 -4.14 -3.82
N ALA A 83 -16.00 -5.20 -3.04
CA ALA A 83 -14.70 -5.70 -2.61
C ALA A 83 -13.88 -6.24 -3.79
N LEU A 84 -12.55 -6.11 -3.73
CA LEU A 84 -11.67 -6.82 -4.65
C LEU A 84 -11.73 -8.34 -4.43
N THR A 85 -11.35 -9.09 -5.46
CA THR A 85 -11.19 -10.54 -5.41
C THR A 85 -9.83 -10.94 -5.98
N CYS A 86 -9.28 -12.06 -5.50
CA CYS A 86 -8.02 -12.59 -6.01
C CYS A 86 -8.06 -12.90 -7.52
N GLY A 87 -9.24 -13.22 -8.05
CA GLY A 87 -9.45 -13.50 -9.48
C GLY A 87 -9.23 -12.25 -10.34
N GLN A 88 -9.67 -11.07 -9.88
CA GLN A 88 -9.49 -9.82 -10.63
C GLN A 88 -8.01 -9.47 -10.84
N LEU A 89 -7.13 -9.90 -9.94
CA LEU A 89 -5.70 -9.59 -10.03
C LEU A 89 -5.02 -10.23 -11.24
N ALA A 90 -5.59 -11.30 -11.81
CA ALA A 90 -5.04 -11.94 -13.00
C ALA A 90 -5.02 -11.02 -14.24
N GLY A 91 -5.88 -10.01 -14.28
CA GLY A 91 -5.90 -8.98 -15.33
C GLY A 91 -5.54 -7.58 -14.82
N ALA A 92 -4.89 -7.48 -13.66
CA ALA A 92 -4.50 -6.19 -13.09
C ALA A 92 -3.18 -5.69 -13.66
N ASP A 93 -2.98 -4.38 -13.61
CA ASP A 93 -1.68 -3.79 -13.93
C ASP A 93 -0.72 -3.91 -12.73
N LEU A 94 0.56 -4.04 -13.05
CA LEU A 94 1.67 -3.78 -12.14
C LEU A 94 2.34 -2.46 -12.52
N GLY A 95 2.90 -1.77 -11.54
CA GLY A 95 3.62 -0.53 -11.77
C GLY A 95 2.70 0.65 -12.14
N SER A 96 3.26 1.84 -12.03
CA SER A 96 2.66 3.11 -12.45
C SER A 96 3.75 4.19 -12.44
N PRO A 97 3.53 5.34 -13.11
CA PRO A 97 4.48 6.46 -13.05
C PRO A 97 4.76 6.99 -11.64
N LYS A 98 3.83 6.78 -10.69
CA LYS A 98 3.96 7.23 -9.29
C LYS A 98 4.55 6.17 -8.36
N ALA A 99 4.51 4.92 -8.78
CA ALA A 99 4.98 3.76 -8.04
C ALA A 99 5.42 2.71 -9.07
N PRO A 100 6.70 2.72 -9.46
CA PRO A 100 7.24 1.75 -10.40
C PRO A 100 7.09 0.31 -9.90
N PHE A 101 7.08 -0.64 -10.81
CA PHE A 101 7.29 -2.05 -10.48
C PHE A 101 8.72 -2.40 -10.89
N TYR A 102 9.62 -2.46 -9.89
CA TYR A 102 11.06 -2.49 -10.12
C TYR A 102 11.52 -1.29 -10.99
N ASP A 103 12.19 -1.55 -12.11
CA ASP A 103 12.69 -0.56 -13.07
C ASP A 103 11.65 -0.17 -14.15
N HIS A 104 10.47 -0.78 -14.14
CA HIS A 104 9.37 -0.42 -15.04
C HIS A 104 8.60 0.79 -14.49
N THR A 105 8.76 1.93 -15.17
CA THR A 105 8.06 3.18 -14.86
C THR A 105 6.64 3.23 -15.44
N ASP A 106 6.38 2.50 -16.52
CA ASP A 106 5.07 2.33 -17.12
C ASP A 106 4.28 1.19 -16.47
N HIS A 107 3.00 1.09 -16.85
CA HIS A 107 2.14 -0.02 -16.44
C HIS A 107 2.49 -1.30 -17.18
N ILE A 108 2.51 -2.41 -16.44
CA ILE A 108 2.68 -3.77 -16.94
C ILE A 108 1.33 -4.49 -16.86
N PRO A 109 0.64 -4.73 -17.98
CA PRO A 109 -0.63 -5.44 -17.97
C PRO A 109 -0.39 -6.95 -17.79
N LEU A 110 -0.98 -7.53 -16.74
CA LEU A 110 -1.04 -8.98 -16.60
C LEU A 110 -2.13 -9.54 -17.51
N LEU A 111 -1.82 -10.67 -18.15
CA LEU A 111 -2.78 -11.50 -18.87
C LEU A 111 -2.82 -12.87 -18.19
N ASP A 112 -3.97 -13.20 -17.61
CA ASP A 112 -4.17 -14.43 -16.83
C ASP A 112 -3.12 -14.63 -15.71
N GLY A 113 -2.69 -13.52 -15.11
CA GLY A 113 -1.72 -13.47 -14.03
C GLY A 113 -0.27 -13.60 -14.48
N ILE A 114 0.00 -13.45 -15.78
CA ILE A 114 1.33 -13.57 -16.36
C ILE A 114 1.65 -12.32 -17.18
N TRP A 115 2.90 -11.90 -17.15
CA TRP A 115 3.46 -10.98 -18.12
C TRP A 115 4.84 -11.47 -18.56
N ASN A 116 5.17 -11.26 -19.84
CA ASN A 116 6.49 -11.53 -20.40
C ASN A 116 6.95 -10.28 -21.14
N GLY A 117 8.04 -9.69 -20.67
CA GLY A 117 8.71 -8.56 -21.28
C GLY A 117 9.58 -8.95 -22.46
N GLU A 118 9.79 -7.99 -23.37
CA GLU A 118 10.68 -8.15 -24.53
C GLU A 118 12.15 -8.33 -24.14
N ASP A 119 12.50 -7.86 -22.94
CA ASP A 119 13.80 -8.00 -22.28
C ASP A 119 14.06 -9.41 -21.73
N GLY A 120 13.07 -10.31 -21.84
CA GLY A 120 13.12 -11.66 -21.27
C GLY A 120 12.72 -11.72 -19.79
N THR A 121 12.25 -10.62 -19.21
CA THR A 121 11.70 -10.61 -17.85
C THR A 121 10.32 -11.26 -17.85
N GLY A 122 10.10 -12.23 -16.97
CA GLY A 122 8.82 -12.89 -16.78
C GLY A 122 8.26 -12.62 -15.39
N VAL A 123 6.99 -12.25 -15.29
CA VAL A 123 6.26 -12.08 -14.03
C VAL A 123 5.09 -13.06 -13.99
N ALA A 124 4.92 -13.75 -12.87
CA ALA A 124 3.80 -14.66 -12.66
C ALA A 124 3.21 -14.51 -11.25
N LEU A 125 1.90 -14.28 -11.18
CA LEU A 125 1.15 -14.31 -9.93
C LEU A 125 1.22 -15.69 -9.30
N GLN A 126 1.39 -15.71 -7.98
CA GLN A 126 1.44 -16.93 -7.18
C GLN A 126 0.11 -17.16 -6.48
N LYS A 127 -0.06 -18.35 -5.88
CA LYS A 127 -1.30 -18.73 -5.19
C LYS A 127 -1.60 -17.86 -3.96
N PRO A 128 -0.64 -17.55 -3.06
CA PRO A 128 -0.92 -16.75 -1.87
C PRO A 128 -1.49 -15.39 -2.25
N CYS A 129 -2.70 -15.14 -1.79
CA CYS A 129 -3.47 -13.93 -2.03
C CYS A 129 -4.32 -13.62 -0.81
N ALA A 130 -4.47 -12.35 -0.48
CA ALA A 130 -5.33 -11.87 0.58
C ALA A 130 -6.18 -10.70 0.10
N ILE A 131 -7.37 -10.62 0.66
CA ILE A 131 -8.33 -9.53 0.48
C ILE A 131 -8.64 -8.96 1.85
N GLY A 132 -8.66 -7.64 1.99
CA GLY A 132 -9.00 -6.95 3.24
C GLY A 132 -8.67 -5.47 3.17
N ASP A 133 -9.19 -4.70 4.12
CA ASP A 133 -8.93 -3.26 4.23
C ASP A 133 -7.49 -2.99 4.69
N LEU A 134 -6.66 -2.39 3.83
CA LEU A 134 -5.26 -2.05 4.11
C LEU A 134 -5.04 -0.57 4.43
N ASP A 135 -5.85 0.33 3.87
CA ASP A 135 -5.64 1.77 3.96
C ASP A 135 -6.67 2.51 4.84
N GLY A 136 -7.65 1.79 5.39
CA GLY A 136 -8.63 2.28 6.35
C GLY A 136 -9.87 2.91 5.71
N ASP A 137 -10.05 2.80 4.40
CA ASP A 137 -11.20 3.36 3.67
C ASP A 137 -12.47 2.48 3.74
N LYS A 138 -12.37 1.31 4.40
CA LYS A 138 -13.41 0.26 4.54
C LYS A 138 -13.75 -0.46 3.24
N ALA A 139 -13.08 -0.19 2.14
CA ALA A 139 -13.10 -1.00 0.94
C ALA A 139 -12.03 -2.08 1.05
N ALA A 140 -12.33 -3.30 0.59
CA ALA A 140 -11.36 -4.38 0.66
C ALA A 140 -10.34 -4.25 -0.48
N ASP A 141 -9.09 -4.02 -0.11
CA ASP A 141 -7.89 -4.02 -0.93
C ASP A 141 -7.38 -5.45 -1.16
N ALA A 142 -6.25 -5.58 -1.86
CA ALA A 142 -5.67 -6.88 -2.15
C ALA A 142 -4.14 -6.89 -2.02
N ALA A 143 -3.60 -8.05 -1.63
CA ALA A 143 -2.19 -8.35 -1.70
C ALA A 143 -1.98 -9.73 -2.32
N ARG A 144 -0.96 -9.88 -3.18
CA ARG A 144 -0.67 -11.17 -3.83
C ARG A 144 0.82 -11.34 -4.06
N ALA A 145 1.30 -12.56 -3.88
CA ALA A 145 2.68 -12.90 -4.18
C ALA A 145 2.89 -12.99 -5.70
N VAL A 146 4.08 -12.60 -6.15
CA VAL A 146 4.54 -12.73 -7.54
C VAL A 146 5.94 -13.33 -7.57
N VAL A 147 6.26 -14.01 -8.66
CA VAL A 147 7.63 -14.41 -8.99
C VAL A 147 8.08 -13.67 -10.23
N VAL A 148 9.26 -13.08 -10.17
CA VAL A 148 9.94 -12.39 -11.27
C VAL A 148 11.17 -13.21 -11.68
N ARG A 149 11.36 -13.37 -12.99
CA ARG A 149 12.50 -14.07 -13.61
C ARG A 149 13.14 -13.16 -14.64
N THR A 150 14.44 -12.90 -14.53
CA THR A 150 15.15 -11.88 -15.33
C THR A 150 16.21 -12.49 -16.26
N GLY A 151 15.82 -13.45 -17.11
CA GLY A 151 16.72 -14.13 -18.07
C GLY A 151 17.79 -15.08 -17.47
N GLY A 152 18.09 -15.00 -16.18
CA GLY A 152 18.97 -15.92 -15.45
C GLY A 152 18.26 -17.13 -14.80
N THR A 153 18.93 -17.79 -13.85
CA THR A 153 18.36 -18.90 -13.05
C THR A 153 17.70 -18.45 -11.74
N GLY A 154 17.72 -17.14 -11.46
CA GLY A 154 17.08 -16.54 -10.29
C GLY A 154 15.55 -16.58 -10.39
N GLN A 155 14.90 -16.67 -9.24
CA GLN A 155 13.45 -16.50 -9.09
C GLN A 155 13.22 -15.55 -7.93
N PHE A 156 12.95 -14.29 -8.24
CA PHE A 156 12.76 -13.24 -7.26
C PHE A 156 11.31 -13.21 -6.81
N TRP A 157 11.08 -13.35 -5.51
CA TRP A 157 9.74 -13.34 -4.94
C TRP A 157 9.40 -11.95 -4.43
N SER A 158 8.16 -11.54 -4.65
CA SER A 158 7.66 -10.24 -4.24
C SER A 158 6.23 -10.35 -3.72
N VAL A 159 5.81 -9.37 -2.92
CA VAL A 159 4.40 -9.14 -2.59
C VAL A 159 3.95 -7.82 -3.19
N VAL A 160 2.91 -7.87 -4.00
CA VAL A 160 2.30 -6.69 -4.62
C VAL A 160 1.02 -6.34 -3.87
N PHE A 161 0.79 -5.04 -3.69
CA PHE A 161 -0.40 -4.47 -3.06
C PHE A 161 -1.20 -3.67 -4.07
N TRP A 162 -2.51 -3.89 -4.10
CA TRP A 162 -3.47 -3.13 -4.89
C TRP A 162 -4.52 -2.51 -3.99
N HIS A 163 -4.87 -1.27 -4.28
CA HIS A 163 -6.01 -0.59 -3.68
C HIS A 163 -7.28 -0.85 -4.48
N ASN A 164 -8.41 -0.81 -3.79
CA ASN A 164 -9.72 -0.91 -4.38
C ASN A 164 -10.22 0.43 -4.98
N ALA A 165 -9.94 0.66 -6.26
CA ALA A 165 -10.50 1.78 -7.00
C ALA A 165 -11.90 1.46 -7.54
N ALA A 166 -12.92 1.61 -6.69
CA ALA A 166 -14.33 1.42 -7.06
C ALA A 166 -14.66 0.03 -7.64
N GLY A 167 -14.12 -1.02 -7.03
CA GLY A 167 -14.27 -2.42 -7.44
C GLY A 167 -13.22 -2.90 -8.44
N LYS A 168 -12.21 -2.07 -8.77
CA LYS A 168 -11.12 -2.41 -9.68
C LYS A 168 -9.76 -2.35 -8.98
N PRO A 169 -8.86 -3.31 -9.22
CA PRO A 169 -7.53 -3.28 -8.62
C PRO A 169 -6.71 -2.13 -9.22
N ALA A 170 -6.18 -1.26 -8.37
CA ALA A 170 -5.25 -0.21 -8.74
C ALA A 170 -3.91 -0.47 -8.05
N TYR A 171 -2.84 -0.65 -8.83
CA TYR A 171 -1.51 -0.91 -8.29
C TYR A 171 -1.11 0.17 -7.27
N ARG A 172 -0.53 -0.26 -6.14
CA ARG A 172 0.00 0.65 -5.11
C ARG A 172 1.50 0.54 -4.98
N THR A 173 2.01 -0.66 -4.71
CA THR A 173 3.43 -0.86 -4.42
C THR A 173 3.80 -2.34 -4.44
N VAL A 174 5.11 -2.61 -4.38
CA VAL A 174 5.70 -3.94 -4.33
C VAL A 174 6.75 -4.00 -3.22
N VAL A 175 6.83 -5.14 -2.54
CA VAL A 175 7.92 -5.50 -1.64
C VAL A 175 8.72 -6.63 -2.27
N ASP A 176 9.99 -6.39 -2.52
CA ASP A 176 10.94 -7.43 -2.94
C ASP A 176 11.40 -8.25 -1.74
N LEU A 177 11.24 -9.57 -1.82
CA LEU A 177 11.68 -10.53 -0.83
C LEU A 177 12.97 -11.24 -1.26
N GLY A 178 13.46 -10.97 -2.48
CA GLY A 178 14.72 -11.49 -2.99
C GLY A 178 14.62 -12.83 -3.71
N ASP A 179 15.78 -13.43 -3.98
CA ASP A 179 15.92 -14.64 -4.79
C ASP A 179 15.62 -15.91 -3.98
N ARG A 180 14.77 -16.78 -4.53
CA ARG A 180 14.36 -18.08 -3.98
C ARG A 180 13.66 -18.02 -2.63
N THR A 181 12.88 -16.97 -2.37
CA THR A 181 12.20 -16.75 -1.08
C THR A 181 10.68 -16.96 -1.15
N PRO A 182 10.18 -18.21 -1.32
CA PRO A 182 8.78 -18.45 -1.61
C PRO A 182 7.83 -17.95 -0.53
N VAL A 183 6.85 -17.15 -0.96
CA VAL A 183 5.72 -16.77 -0.11
C VAL A 183 4.79 -17.97 0.02
N THR A 184 4.44 -18.29 1.26
CA THR A 184 3.58 -19.43 1.61
C THR A 184 2.20 -19.01 2.06
N SER A 185 2.07 -17.81 2.64
CA SER A 185 0.78 -17.27 3.09
C SER A 185 0.79 -15.74 3.09
N ILE A 186 -0.38 -15.16 2.83
CA ILE A 186 -0.66 -13.73 3.00
C ILE A 186 -2.01 -13.61 3.70
N GLY A 187 -2.11 -12.71 4.68
CA GLY A 187 -3.37 -12.32 5.31
C GLY A 187 -3.45 -10.81 5.45
N ILE A 188 -4.67 -10.26 5.39
CA ILE A 188 -4.93 -8.83 5.63
C ILE A 188 -5.96 -8.70 6.74
N THR A 189 -5.56 -8.11 7.87
CA THR A 189 -6.44 -7.86 9.01
C THR A 189 -5.97 -6.61 9.75
N GLY A 190 -6.90 -5.73 10.12
CA GLY A 190 -6.60 -4.56 10.95
C GLY A 190 -5.60 -3.58 10.30
N GLN A 191 -5.76 -3.30 9.00
CA GLN A 191 -4.91 -2.40 8.22
C GLN A 191 -3.43 -2.82 8.22
N LYS A 192 -3.20 -4.13 8.24
CA LYS A 192 -1.88 -4.75 8.20
C LYS A 192 -1.92 -5.97 7.30
N ALA A 193 -0.86 -6.17 6.54
CA ALA A 193 -0.62 -7.41 5.80
C ALA A 193 0.39 -8.26 6.56
N THR A 194 0.02 -9.51 6.86
CA THR A 194 0.93 -10.51 7.40
C THR A 194 1.35 -11.44 6.27
N VAL A 195 2.64 -11.53 6.00
CA VAL A 195 3.23 -12.35 4.94
C VAL A 195 4.13 -13.40 5.57
N VAL A 196 3.88 -14.67 5.27
CA VAL A 196 4.74 -15.79 5.68
C VAL A 196 5.52 -16.28 4.47
N TRP A 197 6.84 -16.31 4.57
CA TRP A 197 7.73 -16.68 3.48
C TRP A 197 8.93 -17.47 3.98
N LEU A 198 9.53 -18.25 3.09
CA LEU A 198 10.74 -19.01 3.39
C LEU A 198 11.95 -18.21 2.94
N THR A 199 13.00 -18.25 3.74
CA THR A 199 14.27 -17.61 3.49
C THR A 199 15.40 -18.41 4.12
N ARG A 200 16.60 -17.85 4.09
CA ARG A 200 17.81 -18.41 4.67
C ARG A 200 18.33 -17.55 5.83
N SER A 201 19.05 -18.19 6.74
CA SER A 201 19.94 -17.50 7.66
C SER A 201 21.09 -16.84 6.91
N ASP A 202 21.72 -15.83 7.52
CA ASP A 202 22.73 -15.01 6.87
C ASP A 202 23.95 -15.84 6.39
N ASP A 203 24.31 -16.87 7.16
CA ASP A 203 25.45 -17.76 6.91
C ASP A 203 25.11 -18.95 5.99
N ALA A 204 23.83 -19.18 5.69
CA ALA A 204 23.39 -20.29 4.85
C ALA A 204 23.66 -20.04 3.36
N SER A 205 23.77 -21.13 2.59
CA SER A 205 24.03 -21.03 1.15
C SER A 205 22.86 -20.39 0.38
N MET A 206 23.12 -19.83 -0.81
CA MET A 206 22.10 -19.14 -1.62
C MET A 206 20.93 -20.02 -2.09
N ALA A 207 21.07 -21.34 -2.04
CA ALA A 207 20.02 -22.29 -2.42
C ALA A 207 19.27 -22.87 -1.22
N GLU A 208 19.72 -22.56 -0.01
CA GLU A 208 19.17 -23.12 1.23
C GLU A 208 17.94 -22.32 1.69
N LEU A 209 17.00 -23.04 2.30
CA LEU A 209 15.83 -22.47 2.95
C LEU A 209 15.73 -23.14 4.32
N ASP A 210 16.24 -22.45 5.34
CA ASP A 210 16.32 -22.92 6.72
C ASP A 210 15.46 -22.07 7.68
N THR A 211 14.83 -21.01 7.16
CA THR A 211 14.12 -20.01 7.95
C THR A 211 12.72 -19.78 7.39
N ARG A 212 11.71 -19.83 8.26
CA ARG A 212 10.37 -19.32 7.98
C ARG A 212 10.22 -17.97 8.67
N ARG A 213 10.07 -16.92 7.86
CA ARG A 213 9.86 -15.55 8.30
C ARG A 213 8.38 -15.19 8.21
N THR A 214 7.85 -14.56 9.26
CA THR A 214 6.54 -13.93 9.28
C THR A 214 6.73 -12.42 9.40
N THR A 215 6.45 -11.68 8.33
CA THR A 215 6.60 -10.23 8.29
C THR A 215 5.23 -9.55 8.35
N VAL A 216 5.13 -8.46 9.11
CA VAL A 216 3.94 -7.61 9.19
C VAL A 216 4.22 -6.28 8.52
N TYR A 217 3.45 -5.94 7.50
CA TYR A 217 3.54 -4.69 6.75
C TYR A 217 2.35 -3.78 7.01
N ARG A 218 2.56 -2.47 6.85
CA ARG A 218 1.51 -1.46 6.78
C ARG A 218 1.66 -0.63 5.51
N LEU A 219 0.54 -0.37 4.85
CA LEU A 219 0.45 0.54 3.70
C LEU A 219 0.13 1.96 4.18
N SER A 220 0.74 2.95 3.54
CA SER A 220 0.42 4.38 3.69
C SER A 220 0.60 5.05 2.33
N GLY A 221 -0.51 5.34 1.65
CA GLY A 221 -0.48 5.82 0.26
C GLY A 221 0.14 4.79 -0.69
N VAL A 222 1.27 5.13 -1.30
CA VAL A 222 2.05 4.24 -2.19
C VAL A 222 3.27 3.61 -1.50
N THR A 223 3.44 3.86 -0.20
CA THR A 223 4.57 3.35 0.57
C THR A 223 4.11 2.20 1.45
N VAL A 224 4.92 1.14 1.47
CA VAL A 224 4.77 0.02 2.41
C VAL A 224 5.94 0.04 3.38
N THR A 225 5.64 -0.20 4.66
CA THR A 225 6.64 -0.25 5.72
C THR A 225 6.53 -1.57 6.45
N GLU A 226 7.65 -2.25 6.63
CA GLU A 226 7.74 -3.37 7.56
C GLU A 226 7.64 -2.85 8.99
N LEU A 227 6.66 -3.36 9.74
CA LEU A 227 6.46 -3.03 11.15
C LEU A 227 7.26 -3.96 12.07
N SER A 228 7.36 -5.23 11.71
CA SER A 228 8.02 -6.28 12.48
C SER A 228 8.16 -7.54 11.65
N HIS A 229 9.11 -8.40 12.01
CA HIS A 229 9.11 -9.79 11.59
C HIS A 229 9.47 -10.73 12.75
N THR A 230 9.16 -12.01 12.57
CA THR A 230 9.67 -13.11 13.40
C THR A 230 10.21 -14.22 12.52
N ASP A 231 11.29 -14.85 12.98
CA ASP A 231 11.92 -15.96 12.30
C ASP A 231 11.78 -17.24 13.13
N THR A 232 11.53 -18.34 12.44
CA THR A 232 11.47 -19.68 13.03
C THR A 232 12.25 -20.65 12.16
N PRO A 233 12.92 -21.66 12.73
CA PRO A 233 13.59 -22.69 11.93
C PRO A 233 12.61 -23.37 10.97
N TYR A 234 13.08 -23.66 9.78
CA TYR A 234 12.38 -24.40 8.75
C TYR A 234 13.25 -25.57 8.28
N THR A 235 12.67 -26.76 8.27
CA THR A 235 13.29 -27.95 7.67
C THR A 235 12.32 -28.42 6.58
N PRO A 236 12.76 -28.46 5.31
CA PRO A 236 11.92 -28.84 4.17
C PRO A 236 11.22 -30.20 4.30
#